data_AF-A0A6B3BK32-F1
#
_entry.id   AF-A0A6B3BK32-F1
#
_cell.length_a   1.000
_cell.length_b   1.000
_cell.length_c   1.000
_cell.angle_alpha   90.00
_cell.angle_beta   90.00
_cell.angle_gamma   90.00
#
_symmetry.space_group_name_H-M   'P 1'
#
loop_
_entity.id
_entity.type
_entity.pdbx_description
1 polymer ?
#
loop_
_entity_poly.entity_id
_entity_poly.type
_entity_poly.pdbx_seq_one_letter_code
_entity_poly.pdbx_strand_id
1 'polypeptide(L)'
;VGPGPGDGPARRPRTPARGGVFVDESAPRATFLARDGAQGWAELCRLVTAAHAAVPEGGRPLVDRSDLPAEGLTVLLGPASDVGRALSAGRPD
;
A
#
# COMPACT_ATOMS: atom_id res chain seq x y z
N VAL A 1 40.91 -15.72 5.04
CA VAL A 1 39.65 -15.39 4.33
C VAL A 1 38.51 -16.01 5.12
N GLY A 2 37.64 -15.20 5.73
CA GLY A 2 36.45 -15.68 6.47
C GLY A 2 35.20 -15.56 5.60
N PRO A 3 34.21 -16.45 5.70
CA PRO A 3 33.00 -16.39 4.88
C PRO A 3 32.05 -15.27 5.36
N GLY A 4 31.37 -14.64 4.40
CA GLY A 4 30.60 -13.40 4.56
C GLY A 4 29.26 -13.53 5.32
N PRO A 5 28.57 -12.39 5.54
CA PRO A 5 27.34 -12.34 6.33
C PRO A 5 26.22 -13.12 5.65
N GLY A 6 25.58 -13.98 6.44
CA GLY A 6 24.50 -14.86 6.01
C GLY A 6 23.32 -14.09 5.46
N ASP A 7 22.94 -14.47 4.25
CA ASP A 7 21.63 -14.24 3.65
C ASP A 7 20.57 -14.83 4.59
N GLY A 8 19.76 -13.96 5.21
CA GLY A 8 18.69 -14.39 6.10
C GLY A 8 17.62 -15.15 5.32
N PRO A 9 17.00 -16.20 5.88
CA PRO A 9 16.09 -17.05 5.11
C PRO A 9 14.89 -16.24 4.59
N ALA A 10 14.70 -16.26 3.27
CA ALA A 10 13.49 -15.75 2.62
C ALA A 10 12.26 -16.41 3.27
N ARG A 11 11.50 -15.60 4.04
CA ARG A 11 10.34 -16.07 4.79
C ARG A 11 9.29 -16.59 3.81
N ARG A 12 9.16 -17.91 3.71
CA ARG A 12 8.17 -18.59 2.86
C ARG A 12 6.77 -18.07 3.20
N PRO A 13 6.01 -17.51 2.24
CA PRO A 13 4.68 -16.99 2.53
C PRO A 13 3.77 -18.13 2.97
N ARG A 14 3.03 -17.92 4.07
CA ARG A 14 2.11 -18.91 4.61
C ARG A 14 0.87 -18.96 3.74
N THR A 15 0.60 -20.09 3.11
CA THR A 15 -0.67 -20.32 2.41
C THR A 15 -1.80 -20.40 3.46
N PRO A 16 -2.86 -19.56 3.35
CA PRO A 16 -4.00 -19.64 4.27
C PRO A 16 -4.64 -21.02 4.18
N ALA A 17 -4.74 -21.72 5.30
CA ALA A 17 -5.16 -23.13 5.31
C ALA A 17 -6.65 -23.34 4.93
N ARG A 18 -7.48 -22.28 4.95
CA ARG A 18 -8.91 -22.32 4.58
C ARG A 18 -9.40 -20.92 4.16
N GLY A 19 -9.30 -20.57 2.88
CA GLY A 19 -10.09 -19.49 2.26
C GLY A 19 -10.06 -18.09 2.90
N GLY A 20 -9.08 -17.77 3.75
CA GLY A 20 -8.96 -16.45 4.38
C GLY A 20 -8.41 -15.40 3.42
N VAL A 21 -8.86 -14.15 3.57
CA VAL A 21 -8.28 -13.01 2.85
C VAL A 21 -6.82 -12.88 3.27
N PHE A 22 -5.90 -12.98 2.30
CA PHE A 22 -4.51 -12.63 2.53
C PHE A 22 -4.45 -11.12 2.79
N VAL A 23 -4.16 -10.73 4.03
CA VAL A 23 -3.94 -9.34 4.37
C VAL A 23 -2.46 -9.08 4.11
N ASP A 24 -2.14 -8.22 3.15
CA ASP A 24 -0.76 -7.79 2.97
C ASP A 24 -0.36 -6.88 4.13
N GLU A 25 0.39 -7.43 5.10
CA GLU A 25 0.87 -6.64 6.25
C GLU A 25 1.97 -5.63 5.86
N SER A 26 2.32 -5.56 4.58
CA SER A 26 3.40 -4.71 4.10
C SER A 26 3.09 -3.22 4.02
N ALA A 27 1.84 -2.84 4.32
CA ALA A 27 1.31 -1.48 4.22
C ALA A 27 1.70 -0.85 2.85
N PRO A 28 1.16 -1.38 1.74
CA PRO A 28 1.53 -0.95 0.40
C PRO A 28 1.34 0.57 0.26
N ARG A 29 2.35 1.24 -0.27
CA ARG A 29 2.39 2.69 -0.36
C ARG A 29 2.18 3.14 -1.80
N ALA A 30 1.43 4.22 -1.96
CA ALA A 30 1.30 4.96 -3.20
C ALA A 30 1.37 6.46 -2.91
N THR A 31 1.76 7.25 -3.90
CA THR A 31 1.77 8.71 -3.82
C THR A 31 0.56 9.27 -4.58
N PHE A 32 -0.23 10.11 -3.91
CA PHE A 32 -1.37 10.80 -4.50
C PHE A 32 -0.99 12.25 -4.80
N LEU A 33 -1.19 12.67 -6.04
CA LEU A 33 -0.95 14.04 -6.49
C LEU A 33 -2.27 14.69 -6.87
N ALA A 34 -2.61 15.79 -6.21
CA ALA A 34 -3.78 16.58 -6.57
C ALA A 34 -3.61 17.16 -7.98
N ARG A 35 -4.63 16.94 -8.80
CA ARG A 35 -4.84 17.53 -10.12
C ARG A 35 -6.08 18.43 -10.05
N ASP A 36 -6.36 19.14 -11.11
CA ASP A 36 -7.60 19.93 -11.24
C ASP A 36 -7.77 21.02 -10.16
N GLY A 37 -6.64 21.55 -9.67
CA GLY A 37 -6.58 22.68 -8.76
C GLY A 37 -7.30 22.44 -7.43
N ALA A 38 -8.23 23.33 -7.09
CA ALA A 38 -8.94 23.30 -5.82
C ALA A 38 -9.77 22.02 -5.62
N GLN A 39 -10.30 21.43 -6.71
CA GLN A 39 -11.13 20.22 -6.60
C GLN A 39 -10.30 19.01 -6.15
N GLY A 40 -9.19 18.71 -6.82
CA GLY A 40 -8.32 17.60 -6.40
C GLY A 40 -7.64 17.87 -5.05
N TRP A 41 -7.39 19.14 -4.69
CA TRP A 41 -6.90 19.46 -3.34
C TRP A 41 -7.96 19.15 -2.26
N ALA A 42 -9.22 19.52 -2.50
CA ALA A 42 -10.32 19.19 -1.59
C ALA A 42 -10.50 17.67 -1.46
N GLU A 43 -10.36 16.93 -2.56
CA GLU A 43 -10.41 15.47 -2.54
C GLU A 43 -9.24 14.85 -1.76
N LEU A 44 -8.02 15.36 -1.95
CA LEU A 44 -6.86 14.92 -1.17
C LEU A 44 -7.07 15.13 0.33
N CYS A 45 -7.62 16.29 0.73
CA CYS A 45 -7.97 16.56 2.11
C CYS A 45 -9.03 15.58 2.64
N ARG A 46 -10.09 15.29 1.87
CA ARG A 46 -11.10 14.29 2.23
C ARG A 46 -10.49 12.91 2.45
N LEU A 47 -9.60 12.47 1.55
CA LEU A 47 -8.92 11.18 1.65
C LEU A 47 -8.05 11.07 2.90
N VAL A 48 -7.29 12.12 3.23
CA VAL A 48 -6.49 12.19 4.46
C VAL A 48 -7.40 12.12 5.69
N THR A 49 -8.52 12.85 5.69
CA THR A 49 -9.48 12.80 6.80
C THR A 49 -10.07 11.40 6.97
N ALA A 50 -10.50 10.74 5.89
CA ALA A 50 -11.04 9.38 5.93
C ALA A 50 -10.01 8.38 6.50
N ALA A 51 -8.77 8.45 6.01
CA ALA A 51 -7.68 7.58 6.46
C ALA A 51 -7.37 7.72 7.96
N HIS A 52 -7.60 8.90 8.54
CA HIS A 52 -7.40 9.15 9.97
C HIS A 52 -8.64 8.82 10.82
N ALA A 53 -9.85 8.94 10.28
CA ALA A 53 -11.09 8.68 11.01
C ALA A 53 -11.24 7.21 11.43
N ALA A 54 -10.67 6.28 10.66
CA ALA A 54 -10.76 4.83 10.91
C ALA A 54 -9.68 4.29 11.87
N VAL A 55 -8.82 5.16 12.43
CA VAL A 55 -7.61 4.73 13.14
C VAL A 55 -7.86 4.65 14.65
N PRO A 56 -7.67 3.48 15.30
CA PRO A 56 -7.63 3.40 16.75
C PRO A 56 -6.48 4.21 17.33
N GLU A 57 -6.59 4.64 18.59
CA GLU A 57 -5.56 5.44 19.27
C GLU A 57 -4.15 4.84 19.09
N GLY A 58 -3.22 5.63 18.54
CA GLY A 58 -1.84 5.20 18.26
C GLY A 58 -1.63 4.32 17.02
N GLY A 59 -2.68 4.05 16.24
CA GLY A 59 -2.62 3.32 14.99
C GLY A 59 -2.04 4.14 13.82
N ARG A 60 -1.74 3.47 12.70
CA ARG A 60 -1.31 4.15 11.47
C ARG A 60 -2.53 4.40 10.56
N PRO A 61 -2.66 5.61 9.98
CA PRO A 61 -3.71 5.89 9.01
C PRO A 61 -3.51 5.07 7.75
N LEU A 62 -4.59 4.42 7.33
CA LEU A 62 -4.67 3.64 6.11
C LEU A 62 -5.94 4.08 5.38
N VAL A 63 -5.82 4.26 4.06
CA VAL A 63 -6.95 4.53 3.18
C VAL A 63 -7.64 3.21 2.90
N ASP A 64 -8.95 3.13 3.13
CA ASP A 64 -9.72 1.95 2.74
C ASP A 64 -9.92 1.92 1.22
N ARG A 65 -10.10 0.72 0.66
CA ARG A 65 -10.36 0.58 -0.78
C ARG A 65 -11.69 1.23 -1.18
N SER A 66 -12.68 1.30 -0.28
CA SER A 66 -13.96 1.98 -0.52
C SER A 66 -13.83 3.49 -0.68
N ASP A 67 -12.76 4.08 -0.15
CA ASP A 67 -12.47 5.52 -0.31
C ASP A 67 -11.80 5.82 -1.68
N LEU A 68 -11.70 4.80 -2.55
CA LEU A 68 -11.16 4.91 -3.91
C LEU A 68 -12.21 4.40 -4.93
N PRO A 69 -12.41 5.09 -6.07
CA PRO A 69 -11.58 6.17 -6.63
C PRO A 69 -11.89 7.56 -6.07
N ALA A 70 -10.83 8.38 -5.98
CA ALA A 70 -10.87 9.79 -5.59
C ALA A 70 -10.64 10.66 -6.83
N GLU A 71 -11.61 11.50 -7.20
CA GLU A 71 -11.56 12.30 -8.42
C GLU A 71 -10.53 13.44 -8.36
N GLY A 72 -9.94 13.77 -9.50
CA GLY A 72 -8.94 14.83 -9.58
C GLY A 72 -7.62 14.48 -8.90
N LEU A 73 -7.31 13.20 -8.67
CA LEU A 73 -6.02 12.74 -8.17
C LEU A 73 -5.28 11.90 -9.23
N THR A 74 -3.96 12.05 -9.31
CA THR A 74 -3.06 11.10 -10.02
C THR A 74 -2.36 10.22 -8.98
N VAL A 75 -2.38 8.90 -9.17
CA VAL A 75 -1.73 7.95 -8.26
C VAL A 75 -0.45 7.41 -8.87
N LEU A 76 0.67 7.54 -8.15
CA LEU A 76 1.93 6.91 -8.46
C LEU A 76 2.15 5.73 -7.51
N LEU A 77 2.03 4.51 -8.03
CA LEU A 77 2.14 3.30 -7.21
C LEU A 77 3.55 3.12 -6.63
N GLY A 78 4.59 3.36 -7.41
CA GLY A 78 5.98 3.17 -6.96
C GLY A 78 6.32 1.72 -6.57
N PRO A 79 7.58 1.43 -6.22
CA PRO A 79 8.06 0.07 -5.97
C PRO A 79 7.50 -0.57 -4.69
N ALA A 80 7.02 0.24 -3.73
CA ALA A 80 6.48 -0.23 -2.46
C ALA A 80 4.99 -0.61 -2.52
N SER A 81 4.32 -0.34 -3.65
CA SER A 81 2.94 -0.79 -3.91
C SER A 81 2.85 -2.31 -4.04
N ASP A 82 1.64 -2.82 -3.94
CA ASP A 82 1.29 -4.20 -4.26
C ASP A 82 1.71 -4.60 -5.69
N VAL A 83 1.44 -3.75 -6.68
CA VAL A 83 1.83 -3.95 -8.08
C VAL A 83 3.36 -3.92 -8.23
N GLY A 84 4.04 -2.92 -7.65
CA GLY A 84 5.50 -2.80 -7.71
C GLY A 84 6.21 -4.01 -7.12
N ARG A 85 5.69 -4.56 -6.02
CA ARG A 85 6.17 -5.80 -5.41
C ARG A 85 5.88 -7.02 -6.26
N ALA A 86 4.68 -7.13 -6.82
CA ALA A 86 4.30 -8.25 -7.69
C ALA A 86 5.19 -8.35 -8.93
N LEU A 87 5.47 -7.21 -9.56
CA LEU A 87 6.39 -7.12 -10.71
C LEU A 87 7.83 -7.47 -10.30
N SER A 88 8.30 -6.96 -9.16
CA SER A 88 9.65 -7.25 -8.64
C SER A 88 9.84 -8.74 -8.29
N ALA A 89 8.76 -9.42 -7.89
CA ALA A 89 8.75 -10.84 -7.59
C ALA A 89 8.72 -11.74 -8.84
N GLY A 90 8.69 -11.15 -10.05
CA GLY A 90 8.64 -11.90 -11.30
C GLY A 90 7.33 -12.65 -11.51
N ARG A 91 6.23 -12.18 -10.90
CA ARG A 91 4.92 -12.78 -11.10
C ARG A 91 4.50 -12.53 -12.56
N PRO A 92 4.21 -13.58 -13.36
CA PRO A 92 3.59 -13.38 -14.66
C PRO A 92 2.20 -12.75 -14.45
N ASP A 93 1.90 -11.77 -15.30
CA ASP A 93 0.65 -11.02 -15.36
C ASP A 93 -0.53 -11.85 -15.88
#